data_AF-A0A1G0F9W7-F1
#
_entry.id   AF-A0A1G0F9W7-F1
#
_cell.length_a   1.000
_cell.length_b   1.000
_cell.length_c   1.000
_cell.angle_alpha   90.00
_cell.angle_beta   90.00
_cell.angle_gamma   90.00
#
_symmetry.space_group_name_H-M   'P 1'
#
loop_
_entity.id
_entity.type
_entity.pdbx_description
1 polymer ?
#
loop_
_entity_poly.entity_id
_entity_poly.type
_entity_poly.pdbx_seq_one_letter_code
_entity_poly.pdbx_strand_id
1 'polypeptide(L)' 'MAITDQEALQAFHDLTRIEGIIPALESSHALAYATKLAPTLRQDQILVVNLSGRGDKDIHTVADREGIKV' A
#
# COMPACT_ATOMS: atom_id res chain seq x y z
N MET A 1 4.96 13.89 1.00
CA MET A 1 5.88 13.71 -0.14
C MET A 1 5.21 12.81 -1.17
N ALA A 2 5.56 12.93 -2.45
CA ALA A 2 5.05 12.01 -3.46
C ALA A 2 5.65 10.60 -3.26
N ILE A 3 4.87 9.58 -3.60
CA ILE A 3 5.24 8.16 -3.58
C ILE A 3 5.23 7.66 -5.02
N THR A 4 6.19 6.81 -5.38
CA THR A 4 6.25 6.22 -6.73
C THR A 4 5.32 5.02 -6.84
N ASP A 5 4.91 4.69 -8.07
CA ASP A 5 4.09 3.49 -8.34
C ASP A 5 4.72 2.21 -7.79
N GLN A 6 6.05 2.09 -7.84
CA GLN A 6 6.77 0.92 -7.30
C GLN A 6 6.66 0.84 -5.78
N GLU A 7 6.73 1.97 -5.09
CA GLU A 7 6.59 2.03 -3.63
C GLU A 7 5.15 1.73 -3.20
N ALA A 8 4.18 2.24 -3.95
CA ALA A 8 2.76 1.91 -3.72
C ALA A 8 2.50 0.42 -3.96
N LEU A 9 3.06 -0.19 -5.00
CA LEU A 9 2.97 -1.63 -5.24
C LEU A 9 3.60 -2.45 -4.11
N GLN A 10 4.77 -2.05 -3.61
CA GLN A 10 5.38 -2.72 -2.46
C GLN A 10 4.46 -2.66 -1.24
N ALA A 11 3.90 -1.48 -0.93
CA ALA A 11 2.99 -1.32 0.21
C ALA A 11 1.67 -2.09 0.04
N PHE A 12 1.17 -2.23 -1.19
CA PHE A 12 0.03 -3.10 -1.51
C PHE A 12 0.34 -4.56 -1.11
N HIS A 13 1.49 -5.08 -1.53
CA HIS A 13 1.91 -6.45 -1.23
C HIS A 13 2.17 -6.66 0.25
N ASP A 14 2.82 -5.68 0.90
CA ASP A 14 3.12 -5.74 2.33
C ASP A 14 1.84 -5.84 3.16
N LEU A 15 0.85 -4.97 2.92
CA LEU A 15 -0.41 -5.01 3.66
C LEU A 15 -1.18 -6.31 3.39
N THR A 16 -1.19 -6.76 2.14
CA THR A 16 -1.86 -8.02 1.76
C THR A 16 -1.22 -9.22 2.45
N ARG A 17 0.11 -9.25 2.54
CA ARG A 17 0.86 -10.38 3.11
C ARG A 17 0.89 -10.36 4.64
N ILE A 18 1.00 -9.18 5.25
CA ILE A 18 1.17 -9.03 6.70
C ILE A 18 -0.19 -9.05 7.40
N GLU A 19 -1.17 -8.32 6.87
CA GLU A 19 -2.47 -8.11 7.53
C GLU A 19 -3.63 -8.83 6.83
N GLY A 20 -3.42 -9.41 5.65
CA GLY A 20 -4.47 -10.09 4.88
C GLY A 20 -5.51 -9.15 4.28
N ILE A 21 -5.20 -7.84 4.20
CA ILE A 21 -6.08 -6.82 3.63
C ILE A 21 -5.55 -6.46 2.25
N ILE A 22 -6.40 -6.52 1.22
CA ILE A 22 -6.07 -6.10 -0.14
C ILE A 22 -6.50 -4.63 -0.32
N PRO A 23 -5.59 -3.64 -0.22
CA PRO A 23 -5.95 -2.23 -0.33
C PRO A 23 -6.15 -1.82 -1.79
N ALA A 24 -6.93 -0.77 -2.04
CA ALA A 24 -6.90 -0.08 -3.34
C ALA A 24 -5.50 0.51 -3.61
N LEU A 25 -5.09 0.60 -4.88
CA LEU A 25 -3.77 1.14 -5.24
C LEU A 25 -3.56 2.59 -4.76
N GLU A 26 -4.62 3.39 -4.73
CA GLU A 26 -4.57 4.76 -4.19
C GLU A 26 -4.31 4.77 -2.68
N SER A 27 -4.90 3.81 -1.94
CA SER A 27 -4.64 3.65 -0.49
C SER A 27 -3.20 3.20 -0.23
N SER A 28 -2.63 2.38 -1.11
CA SER A 28 -1.25 1.91 -1.00
C SER A 28 -0.22 3.04 -1.07
N HIS A 29 -0.54 4.17 -1.72
CA HIS A 29 0.33 5.35 -1.67
C HIS A 29 0.42 5.92 -0.25
N ALA A 30 -0.69 5.98 0.48
CA ALA A 30 -0.70 6.45 1.86
C ALA A 30 0.07 5.49 2.78
N LEU A 31 -0.06 4.17 2.57
CA LEU A 31 0.67 3.15 3.30
C LEU A 31 2.18 3.23 3.05
N ALA A 32 2.61 3.36 1.79
CA ALA A 32 4.02 3.51 1.45
C ALA A 32 4.66 4.73 2.14
N TYR A 33 3.92 5.85 2.20
CA TYR A 33 4.38 7.00 2.96
C TYR A 33 4.39 6.74 4.47
N ALA A 34 3.36 6.09 5.01
CA ALA A 34 3.27 5.73 6.42
C ALA A 34 4.44 4.85 6.86
N THR A 35 4.85 3.86 6.06
CA THR A 35 6.01 2.99 6.34
C THR A 35 7.32 3.76 6.41
N LYS A 36 7.46 4.85 5.64
CA LYS A 36 8.63 5.75 5.71
C LYS A 36 8.57 6.71 6.88
N LEU A 37 7.37 7.18 7.24
CA LEU A 37 7.15 8.15 8.30
C LEU A 37 7.24 7.51 9.69
N ALA A 38 6.63 6.34 9.88
CA ALA A 38 6.50 5.68 11.18
C ALA A 38 7.83 5.50 11.93
N PRO A 39 8.97 5.12 11.30
CA PRO A 39 10.27 5.02 11.98
C PRO A 39 10.83 6.35 12.52
N THR A 40 10.34 7.48 12.01
CA THR A 40 10.76 8.83 12.44
C THR A 40 9.94 9.36 13.61
N LEU A 41 8.83 8.69 13.94
CA LEU A 41 7.94 9.05 15.04
C LEU A 41 8.41 8.38 16.34
N ARG A 42 8.12 9.02 17.47
CA ARG A 42 8.20 8.35 18.78
C ARG A 42 7.24 7.15 18.83
N GLN A 43 7.63 6.12 19.57
CA GLN A 43 6.89 4.85 19.69
C GLN A 43 5.49 5.01 20.29
N ASP A 44 5.22 6.08 21.03
CA ASP A 44 3.93 6.36 21.69
C ASP A 44 2.95 7.16 20.81
N GLN A 45 3.37 7.59 19.63
CA GLN A 45 2.51 8.33 18.71
C GLN A 45 1.64 7.39 17.87
N ILE A 46 0.38 7.79 17.67
CA ILE A 46 -0.59 7.03 16.87
C ILE A 46 -0.68 7.65 15.47
N LEU A 47 -0.51 6.82 14.45
CA LEU A 47 -0.72 7.19 13.05
C LEU A 47 -2.02 6.56 12.54
N VAL A 48 -2.92 7.38 12.00
CA VAL A 48 -4.16 6.91 11.36
C VAL A 48 -3.99 7.03 9.85
N VAL A 49 -4.13 5.91 9.15
CA VAL A 49 -4.08 5.84 7.69
C VAL A 49 -5.46 5.47 7.18
N ASN A 50 -5.99 6.25 6.24
CA ASN A 50 -7.29 5.97 5.65
C ASN A 50 -7.14 4.97 4.49
N LEU A 51 -7.82 3.82 4.60
CA LEU A 51 -8.00 2.89 3.47
C LEU A 51 -9.28 3.28 2.73
N SER A 52 -9.11 4.11 1.70
CA SER A 52 -10.23 4.67 0.92
C SER A 52 -11.02 3.63 0.12
N GLY A 53 -10.42 2.45 -0.14
CA GLY A 53 -11.04 1.41 -0.94
C GLY A 53 -10.35 0.05 -0.82
N ARG A 54 -10.96 -0.95 -1.45
CA ARG A 54 -10.49 -2.34 -1.54
C ARG A 54 -9.88 -2.60 -2.93
N GLY A 55 -8.84 -3.44 -3.00
CA GLY A 55 -8.09 -3.72 -4.23
C GLY A 55 -8.61 -4.87 -5.08
N ASP A 56 -9.76 -5.47 -4.76
CA ASP A 56 -10.33 -6.58 -5.53
C ASP A 56 -10.49 -6.28 -7.03
N LYS A 57 -10.77 -5.02 -7.37
CA LYS A 57 -10.92 -4.56 -8.76
C LYS A 57 -9.58 -4.29 -9.46
N ASP A 58 -8.53 -4.07 -8.67
CA ASP A 58 -7.22 -3.65 -9.17
C ASP A 58 -6.29 -4.83 -9.45
N ILE A 59 -6.71 -6.06 -9.13
CA ILE A 59 -5.86 -7.25 -9.22
C ILE A 59 -5.36 -7.52 -10.65
N HIS A 60 -6.18 -7.24 -11.67
CA HIS A 60 -5.78 -7.35 -13.07
C HIS A 60 -4.75 -6.27 -13.45
N THR A 61 -4.98 -5.04 -12.99
CA THR A 61 -4.05 -3.91 -13.20
C THR A 61 -2.70 -4.18 -12.55
N VAL A 62 -2.68 -4.75 -11.35
CA VAL A 62 -1.43 -5.14 -10.66
C VAL A 62 -0.76 -6.28 -11.41
N ALA A 63 -1.49 -7.34 -11.78
CA ALA A 63 -0.95 -8.47 -12.53
C ALA A 63 -0.32 -8.02 -13.86
N ASP A 64 -0.98 -7.15 -14.61
CA ASP A 64 -0.46 -6.59 -15.86
C ASP A 64 0.81 -5.76 -15.62
N ARG A 65 0.83 -4.92 -14.58
CA ARG A 65 2.01 -4.11 -14.21
C ARG A 65 3.20 -4.97 -13.77
N GLU A 66 2.95 -6.14 -13.18
CA GLU A 66 3.98 -7.07 -12.74
C GLU A 66 4.35 -8.13 -13.80
N GLY A 67 3.73 -8.07 -14.98
CA GLY A 67 3.97 -9.04 -16.06
C GLY A 67 3.47 -10.44 -15.73
N ILE A 68 2.57 -10.58 -14.75
CA ILE A 68 1.92 -11.84 -14.39
C ILE A 68 0.79 -12.07 -15.39
N LYS A 69 0.97 -13.03 -16.31
CA LYS A 69 -0.12 -13.48 -17.18
C LYS A 69 -1.10 -14.31 -16.37
N VAL A 70 -2.29 -13.76 -16.13
CA VAL A 70 -3.48 -14.46 -15.64
C VAL A 70 -4.24 -15.16 -16.76
#